data_AF-A0A356CGD0-F1
#
_entry.id   AF-A0A356CGD0-F1
#
_cell.length_a   1.000
_cell.length_b   1.000
_cell.length_c   1.000
_cell.angle_alpha   90.00
_cell.angle_beta   90.00
_cell.angle_gamma   90.00
#
_symmetry.space_group_name_H-M   'P 1'
#
loop_
_entity.id
_entity.type
_entity.pdbx_description
1 polymer ?
#
loop_
_entity_poly.entity_id
_entity_poly.type
_entity_poly.pdbx_seq_one_letter_code
_entity_poly.pdbx_strand_id
1 'polypeptide(L)'
;MARPVIKPHSLIVFDSGIGGFSIFRNLLNLPCPLVYFADQKYFPYGDRDPLWLESHLTSLAKSFVSSHPLGLVLACNTGTVAAITAIRQSVSYPVIGVEPVTKPISAYHHPVVWGTPKALESARSSSLRSRYGSHIRYYAPPSLPSAIEHQDFPLIQQILAQAQIDIGQPDAIGLSCTHFPLIQSLIQQYFPDSVIVEPSLAVAAQVKQLLFPQGYTPSVTPHLHYISTQSSVNLKKLAEQYL
;
A
#
# COMPACT_ATOMS: atom_id res chain seq x y z
N MET A 1 -5.69 -24.63 8.39
CA MET A 1 -6.72 -23.87 7.64
C MET A 1 -6.56 -24.19 6.16
N ALA A 2 -7.66 -24.49 5.47
CA ALA A 2 -7.62 -24.71 4.02
C ALA A 2 -7.06 -23.45 3.33
N ARG A 3 -6.07 -23.62 2.45
CA ARG A 3 -5.54 -22.50 1.67
C ARG A 3 -6.65 -21.97 0.76
N PRO A 4 -6.88 -20.65 0.70
CA PRO A 4 -7.91 -20.10 -0.17
C PRO A 4 -7.61 -20.45 -1.62
N VAL A 5 -8.62 -20.90 -2.36
CA VAL A 5 -8.48 -21.27 -3.76
C VAL A 5 -8.33 -19.99 -4.57
N ILE A 6 -7.12 -19.71 -5.03
CA ILE A 6 -6.80 -18.60 -5.92
C ILE A 6 -6.97 -19.10 -7.36
N LYS A 7 -7.78 -18.38 -8.16
CA LYS A 7 -7.94 -18.71 -9.58
C LYS A 7 -6.59 -18.55 -10.30
N PRO A 8 -6.22 -19.45 -11.22
CA PRO A 8 -5.01 -19.30 -12.02
C PRO A 8 -4.95 -17.96 -12.76
N HIS A 9 -3.74 -17.46 -12.97
CA HIS A 9 -3.48 -16.20 -13.68
C HIS A 9 -4.17 -14.97 -13.06
N SER A 10 -4.47 -15.00 -11.75
CA SER A 10 -4.93 -13.81 -11.03
C SER A 10 -3.76 -12.87 -10.76
N LEU A 11 -4.00 -11.55 -10.78
CA LEU A 11 -3.14 -10.58 -10.13
C LEU A 11 -3.49 -10.52 -8.65
N ILE A 12 -2.53 -10.82 -7.79
CA ILE A 12 -2.69 -10.76 -6.34
C ILE A 12 -2.27 -9.37 -5.87
N VAL A 13 -3.15 -8.68 -5.15
CA VAL A 13 -2.87 -7.41 -4.47
C VAL A 13 -2.85 -7.72 -2.98
N PHE A 14 -1.65 -7.73 -2.41
CA PHE A 14 -1.38 -8.14 -1.05
C PHE A 14 -1.06 -6.91 -0.18
N ASP A 15 -1.88 -6.65 0.83
CA ASP A 15 -1.59 -5.70 1.89
C ASP A 15 -1.72 -6.34 3.29
N SER A 16 -1.21 -5.63 4.31
CA SER A 16 -1.41 -5.98 5.72
C SER A 16 -2.86 -5.85 6.19
N GLY A 17 -3.67 -5.00 5.57
CA GLY A 17 -5.03 -4.69 5.99
C GLY A 17 -5.90 -4.13 4.85
N ILE A 18 -6.72 -3.12 5.14
CA ILE A 18 -7.57 -2.45 4.14
C ILE A 18 -6.82 -1.38 3.34
N GLY A 19 -5.65 -0.94 3.81
CA GLY A 19 -4.88 0.15 3.19
C GLY A 19 -4.63 -0.10 1.70
N GLY A 20 -4.36 -1.34 1.31
CA GLY A 20 -4.17 -1.75 -0.07
C GLY A 20 -5.34 -1.40 -1.02
N PHE A 21 -6.56 -1.12 -0.52
CA PHE A 21 -7.67 -0.66 -1.37
C PHE A 21 -7.35 0.64 -2.12
N SER A 22 -6.50 1.50 -1.56
CA SER A 22 -6.01 2.71 -2.21
C SER A 22 -5.34 2.43 -3.57
N ILE A 23 -4.64 1.30 -3.68
CA ILE A 23 -4.00 0.82 -4.90
C ILE A 23 -4.97 -0.04 -5.70
N PHE A 24 -5.72 -0.92 -5.02
CA PHE A 24 -6.62 -1.88 -5.66
C PHE A 24 -7.67 -1.23 -6.56
N ARG A 25 -8.25 -0.08 -6.15
CA ARG A 25 -9.23 0.68 -6.96
C ARG A 25 -8.73 1.02 -8.36
N ASN A 26 -7.43 1.29 -8.51
CA ASN A 26 -6.82 1.64 -9.79
C ASN A 26 -6.51 0.42 -10.68
N LEU A 27 -6.71 -0.79 -10.14
CA LEU A 27 -6.45 -2.06 -10.82
C LEU A 27 -7.75 -2.76 -11.26
N LEU A 28 -8.93 -2.31 -10.80
CA LEU A 28 -10.23 -2.97 -11.03
C LEU A 28 -10.58 -3.19 -12.51
N ASN A 29 -10.13 -2.29 -13.38
CA ASN A 29 -10.39 -2.34 -14.82
C ASN A 29 -9.34 -3.18 -15.59
N LEU A 30 -8.42 -3.85 -14.89
CA LEU A 30 -7.46 -4.72 -15.55
C LEU A 30 -8.15 -5.98 -16.10
N PRO A 31 -7.70 -6.46 -17.27
CA PRO A 31 -8.31 -7.60 -17.95
C PRO A 31 -7.87 -8.95 -17.39
N CYS A 32 -7.88 -9.11 -16.07
CA CYS A 32 -7.51 -10.33 -15.38
C CYS A 32 -8.35 -10.53 -14.10
N PRO A 33 -8.46 -11.77 -13.59
CA PRO A 33 -8.98 -11.98 -12.23
C PRO A 33 -8.11 -11.25 -11.20
N LEU A 34 -8.74 -10.62 -10.22
CA LEU A 34 -8.07 -9.89 -9.16
C LEU A 34 -8.33 -10.55 -7.82
N VAL A 35 -7.27 -10.69 -7.02
CA VAL A 35 -7.35 -11.21 -5.67
C VAL A 35 -6.82 -10.14 -4.73
N TYR A 36 -7.68 -9.58 -3.89
CA TYR A 36 -7.25 -8.76 -2.77
C TYR A 36 -6.98 -9.67 -1.58
N PHE A 37 -5.73 -9.74 -1.13
CA PHE A 37 -5.31 -10.52 0.02
C PHE A 37 -4.89 -9.57 1.14
N ALA A 38 -5.62 -9.61 2.26
CA ALA A 38 -5.31 -8.83 3.46
C ALA A 38 -4.80 -9.76 4.57
N ASP A 39 -3.59 -9.51 5.06
CA ASP A 39 -3.02 -10.29 6.16
C ASP A 39 -3.36 -9.72 7.55
N GLN A 40 -4.65 -9.47 7.76
CA GLN A 40 -5.15 -8.73 8.92
C GLN A 40 -4.82 -9.38 10.26
N LYS A 41 -4.64 -10.70 10.31
CA LYS A 41 -4.21 -11.39 11.53
C LYS A 41 -2.88 -10.85 12.07
N TYR A 42 -2.00 -10.36 11.20
CA TYR A 42 -0.69 -9.84 11.56
C TYR A 42 -0.56 -8.32 11.37
N PHE A 43 -1.66 -7.64 11.04
CA PHE A 43 -1.73 -6.18 11.08
C PHE A 43 -1.49 -5.66 12.52
N PRO A 44 -0.91 -4.45 12.68
CA PRO A 44 -0.17 -3.69 11.68
C PRO A 44 1.25 -4.25 11.50
N TYR A 45 1.78 -4.19 10.28
CA TYR A 45 3.18 -4.59 10.02
C TYR A 45 4.21 -3.63 10.62
N GLY A 46 3.82 -2.37 10.90
CA GLY A 46 4.69 -1.38 11.54
C GLY A 46 5.29 -1.87 12.86
N ASP A 47 4.54 -2.70 13.60
CA ASP A 47 4.89 -3.13 14.96
C ASP A 47 5.64 -4.46 14.99
N ARG A 48 5.85 -5.10 13.83
CA ARG A 48 6.45 -6.44 13.73
C ARG A 48 7.96 -6.39 13.60
N ASP A 49 8.65 -7.42 14.09
CA ASP A 49 10.10 -7.58 13.88
C ASP A 49 10.44 -7.64 12.37
N PRO A 50 11.45 -6.91 11.88
CA PRO A 50 11.78 -6.89 10.45
C PRO A 50 12.15 -8.25 9.86
N LEU A 51 12.93 -9.07 10.57
CA LEU A 51 13.39 -10.38 10.07
C LEU A 51 12.24 -11.38 10.03
N TRP A 52 11.40 -11.36 11.06
CA TRP A 52 10.16 -12.13 11.08
C TRP A 52 9.24 -11.70 9.93
N LEU A 53 9.07 -10.40 9.72
CA LEU A 53 8.20 -9.87 8.67
C LEU A 53 8.70 -10.26 7.28
N GLU A 54 10.00 -10.15 7.01
CA GLU A 54 10.62 -10.61 5.77
C GLU A 54 10.34 -12.10 5.54
N SER A 55 10.58 -12.94 6.55
CA SER A 55 10.38 -14.39 6.48
C SER A 55 8.91 -14.76 6.24
N HIS A 56 7.99 -14.11 6.95
CA HIS A 56 6.56 -14.32 6.84
C HIS A 56 6.03 -13.96 5.45
N LEU A 57 6.37 -12.76 4.96
CA LEU A 57 5.94 -12.28 3.64
C LEU A 57 6.52 -13.13 2.50
N THR A 58 7.78 -13.54 2.62
CA THR A 58 8.42 -14.44 1.67
C THR A 58 7.73 -15.82 1.63
N SER A 59 7.37 -16.36 2.79
CA SER A 59 6.62 -17.63 2.90
C SER A 59 5.23 -17.53 2.28
N LEU A 60 4.50 -16.44 2.56
CA LEU A 60 3.19 -16.17 1.96
C LEU A 60 3.27 -16.07 0.45
N ALA A 61 4.23 -15.31 -0.09
CA ALA A 61 4.45 -15.21 -1.53
C ALA A 61 4.72 -16.59 -2.16
N LYS A 62 5.63 -17.40 -1.58
CA LYS A 62 5.88 -18.78 -2.04
C LYS A 62 4.61 -19.63 -2.05
N SER A 63 3.72 -19.44 -1.08
CA SER A 63 2.47 -20.20 -1.01
C SER A 63 1.51 -19.94 -2.18
N PHE A 64 1.65 -18.78 -2.85
CA PHE A 64 0.84 -18.44 -4.02
C PHE A 64 1.35 -19.08 -5.31
N VAL A 65 2.60 -19.57 -5.36
CA VAL A 65 3.22 -20.12 -6.58
C VAL A 65 2.37 -21.24 -7.22
N SER A 66 1.79 -22.12 -6.41
CA SER A 66 0.96 -23.23 -6.92
C SER A 66 -0.31 -22.76 -7.66
N SER A 67 -0.75 -21.52 -7.42
CA SER A 67 -1.87 -20.92 -8.14
C SER A 67 -1.48 -20.31 -9.48
N HIS A 68 -0.20 -20.30 -9.87
CA HIS A 68 0.28 -19.67 -11.11
C HIS A 68 -0.24 -18.23 -11.27
N PRO A 69 0.05 -17.32 -10.31
CA PRO A 69 -0.45 -15.96 -10.37
C PRO A 69 0.18 -15.21 -11.55
N LEU A 70 -0.57 -14.29 -12.14
CA LEU A 70 -0.06 -13.39 -13.18
C LEU A 70 1.04 -12.47 -12.62
N GLY A 71 0.92 -12.11 -11.35
CA GLY A 71 1.89 -11.32 -10.60
C GLY A 71 1.40 -11.02 -9.19
N LEU A 72 2.24 -10.32 -8.43
CA LEU A 72 1.95 -9.88 -7.07
C LEU A 72 2.23 -8.38 -6.94
N VAL A 73 1.26 -7.62 -6.47
CA VAL A 73 1.44 -6.26 -5.97
C VAL A 73 1.51 -6.34 -4.46
N LEU A 74 2.69 -6.09 -3.88
CA LEU A 74 2.85 -5.91 -2.43
C LEU A 74 2.43 -4.48 -2.06
N ALA A 75 1.13 -4.28 -1.89
CA ALA A 75 0.44 -3.02 -1.63
C ALA A 75 0.58 -2.54 -0.17
N CYS A 76 1.78 -2.64 0.40
CA CYS A 76 2.12 -2.19 1.74
C CYS A 76 3.50 -1.53 1.72
N ASN A 77 3.63 -0.26 2.12
CA ASN A 77 4.94 0.41 2.17
C ASN A 77 5.89 -0.29 3.15
N THR A 78 5.43 -0.59 4.37
CA THR A 78 6.22 -1.30 5.38
C THR A 78 6.63 -2.70 4.89
N GLY A 79 5.70 -3.44 4.29
CA GLY A 79 5.98 -4.76 3.73
C GLY A 79 6.97 -4.69 2.56
N THR A 80 6.85 -3.68 1.69
CA THR A 80 7.75 -3.48 0.55
C THR A 80 9.18 -3.22 1.03
N VAL A 81 9.38 -2.27 1.93
CA VAL A 81 10.73 -1.95 2.42
C VAL A 81 11.36 -3.11 3.19
N ALA A 82 10.55 -3.95 3.83
CA ALA A 82 11.04 -5.10 4.59
C ALA A 82 11.39 -6.31 3.71
N ALA A 83 10.57 -6.63 2.69
CA ALA A 83 10.60 -7.97 2.10
C ALA A 83 10.68 -8.03 0.57
N ILE A 84 10.55 -6.92 -0.16
CA ILE A 84 10.40 -6.98 -1.62
C ILE A 84 11.56 -7.69 -2.33
N THR A 85 12.78 -7.51 -1.85
CA THR A 85 13.99 -8.15 -2.40
C THR A 85 13.97 -9.67 -2.18
N ALA A 86 13.73 -10.10 -0.94
CA ALA A 86 13.66 -11.51 -0.58
C ALA A 86 12.52 -12.22 -1.33
N ILE A 87 11.36 -11.58 -1.45
CA ILE A 87 10.23 -12.11 -2.21
C ILE A 87 10.62 -12.32 -3.66
N ARG A 88 11.18 -11.31 -4.34
CA ARG A 88 11.60 -11.38 -5.75
C ARG A 88 12.63 -12.47 -6.02
N GLN A 89 13.53 -12.74 -5.07
CA GLN A 89 14.50 -13.83 -5.19
C GLN A 89 13.89 -15.21 -5.00
N SER A 90 12.69 -15.28 -4.43
CA SER A 90 12.08 -16.52 -3.96
C SER A 90 10.93 -17.06 -4.83
N VAL A 91 10.45 -16.27 -5.79
CA VAL A 91 9.33 -16.60 -6.69
C VAL A 91 9.68 -16.24 -8.14
N SER A 92 9.05 -16.93 -9.09
CA SER A 92 9.30 -16.74 -10.52
C SER A 92 8.35 -15.74 -11.21
N TYR A 93 7.22 -15.41 -10.59
CA TYR A 93 6.26 -14.46 -11.14
C TYR A 93 6.66 -13.00 -10.83
N PRO A 94 6.20 -12.00 -11.61
CA PRO A 94 6.55 -10.59 -11.38
C PRO A 94 6.02 -10.06 -10.03
N VAL A 95 6.86 -9.29 -9.33
CA VAL A 95 6.52 -8.69 -8.04
C VAL A 95 6.74 -7.18 -8.06
N ILE A 96 5.64 -6.44 -7.90
CA ILE A 96 5.57 -4.98 -7.86
C ILE A 96 5.41 -4.56 -6.39
N GLY A 97 6.24 -3.63 -5.93
CA GLY A 97 6.15 -3.05 -4.59
C GLY A 97 5.71 -1.59 -4.64
N VAL A 98 5.48 -1.00 -3.47
CA VAL A 98 5.18 0.43 -3.33
C VAL A 98 6.43 1.21 -2.96
N GLU A 99 6.74 2.24 -3.74
CA GLU A 99 7.86 3.15 -3.49
C GLU A 99 7.40 4.35 -2.64
N PRO A 100 8.18 4.82 -1.65
CA PRO A 100 7.92 6.10 -0.99
C PRO A 100 7.87 7.27 -1.98
N VAL A 101 7.00 8.24 -1.73
CA VAL A 101 6.76 9.36 -2.65
C VAL A 101 7.81 10.49 -2.55
N THR A 102 8.94 10.23 -1.91
CA THR A 102 10.04 11.20 -1.72
C THR A 102 10.53 11.81 -3.04
N LYS A 103 10.67 10.99 -4.10
CA LYS A 103 11.10 11.50 -5.40
C LYS A 103 10.07 12.46 -6.02
N PRO A 104 8.80 12.06 -6.27
CA PRO A 104 7.85 12.97 -6.90
C PRO A 104 7.55 14.22 -6.07
N ILE A 105 7.56 14.12 -4.73
CA ILE A 105 7.28 15.28 -3.89
C ILE A 105 8.46 16.26 -3.75
N SER A 106 9.66 15.87 -4.17
CA SER A 106 10.84 16.76 -4.12
C SER A 106 10.71 18.01 -5.01
N ALA A 107 9.76 18.02 -5.94
CA ALA A 107 9.48 19.15 -6.83
C ALA A 107 8.78 20.33 -6.12
N TYR A 108 8.28 20.14 -4.89
CA TYR A 108 7.59 21.16 -4.11
C TYR A 108 8.56 21.89 -3.17
N HIS A 109 8.16 23.08 -2.70
CA HIS A 109 8.99 23.99 -1.91
C HIS A 109 9.06 23.60 -0.43
N HIS A 110 7.94 23.25 0.18
CA HIS A 110 7.82 22.90 1.61
C HIS A 110 7.10 21.57 1.87
N PRO A 111 7.53 20.47 1.22
CA PRO A 111 6.81 19.20 1.28
C PRO A 111 7.01 18.45 2.59
N VAL A 112 5.97 17.70 2.99
CA VAL A 112 6.02 16.76 4.11
C VAL A 112 5.63 15.36 3.64
N VAL A 113 6.49 14.36 3.86
CA VAL A 113 6.16 12.95 3.61
C VAL A 113 5.61 12.31 4.88
N TRP A 114 4.40 11.77 4.78
CA TRP A 114 3.73 11.01 5.82
C TRP A 114 4.01 9.52 5.65
N GLY A 115 4.31 8.80 6.72
CA GLY A 115 4.51 7.35 6.67
C GLY A 115 4.51 6.71 8.06
N THR A 116 4.68 5.38 8.10
CA THR A 116 4.93 4.69 9.37
C THR A 116 6.38 4.90 9.80
N PRO A 117 6.71 4.96 11.11
CA PRO A 117 8.09 5.12 11.57
C PRO A 117 9.05 4.15 10.89
N LYS A 118 8.68 2.86 10.85
CA LYS A 118 9.48 1.80 10.21
C LYS A 118 9.71 2.03 8.71
N ALA A 119 8.69 2.48 7.96
CA ALA A 119 8.87 2.79 6.55
C ALA A 119 9.77 4.03 6.36
N LEU A 120 9.58 5.05 7.19
CA LEU A 120 10.33 6.29 7.12
C LEU A 120 11.79 6.10 7.56
N GLU A 121 12.11 5.19 8.46
CA GLU A 121 13.48 4.92 8.96
C GLU A 121 14.24 3.89 8.10
N SER A 122 13.57 3.25 7.14
CA SER A 122 14.18 2.24 6.28
C SER A 122 15.38 2.76 5.47
N ALA A 123 16.31 1.86 5.14
CA ALA A 123 17.44 2.18 4.26
C ALA A 123 16.99 2.75 2.91
N ARG A 124 15.84 2.30 2.40
CA ARG A 124 15.26 2.81 1.17
C ARG A 124 14.85 4.28 1.29
N SER A 125 14.12 4.64 2.34
CA SER A 125 13.74 6.03 2.63
C SER A 125 14.96 6.92 2.85
N SER A 126 15.98 6.42 3.56
CA SER A 126 17.26 7.14 3.76
C SER A 126 18.02 7.39 2.46
N SER A 127 18.04 6.42 1.55
CA SER A 127 18.62 6.58 0.20
C SER A 127 17.87 7.63 -0.62
N LEU A 128 16.53 7.60 -0.60
CA LEU A 128 15.71 8.59 -1.31
C LEU A 128 15.89 10.00 -0.74
N ARG A 129 15.91 10.15 0.59
CA ARG A 129 16.21 11.44 1.27
C ARG A 129 17.53 12.04 0.79
N SER A 130 18.58 11.22 0.82
CA SER A 130 19.92 11.65 0.44
C SER A 130 19.99 12.09 -1.03
N ARG A 131 19.17 11.49 -1.90
CA ARG A 131 19.18 11.78 -3.34
C ARG A 131 18.28 12.94 -3.76
N TYR A 132 17.14 13.13 -3.09
CA TYR A 132 16.07 13.98 -3.61
C TYR A 132 15.65 15.14 -2.70
N GLY A 133 16.05 15.22 -1.44
CA GLY A 133 15.70 16.43 -0.70
C GLY A 133 16.04 16.42 0.77
N SER A 134 17.02 17.24 1.13
CA SER A 134 17.28 17.68 2.51
C SER A 134 16.19 18.64 3.03
N HIS A 135 15.42 19.27 2.13
CA HIS A 135 14.32 20.18 2.49
C HIS A 135 13.00 19.46 2.82
N ILE A 136 12.88 18.17 2.47
CA ILE A 136 11.67 17.39 2.68
C ILE A 136 11.56 17.02 4.17
N ARG A 137 10.47 17.44 4.81
CA ARG A 137 10.13 17.01 6.17
C ARG A 137 9.48 15.64 6.16
N TYR A 138 9.68 14.88 7.23
CA TYR A 138 9.09 13.56 7.42
C TYR A 138 8.23 13.57 8.68
N TYR A 139 7.02 13.04 8.58
CA TYR A 139 6.06 13.02 9.67
C TYR A 139 5.44 11.64 9.78
N ALA A 140 5.33 11.13 11.01
CA ALA A 140 4.68 9.86 11.30
C ALA A 140 3.45 10.13 12.17
N PRO A 141 2.25 10.27 11.57
CA PRO A 141 1.02 10.46 12.33
C PRO A 141 0.80 9.26 13.27
N PRO A 142 0.82 9.45 14.59
CA PRO A 142 0.76 8.34 15.53
C PRO A 142 -0.54 7.55 15.37
N SER A 143 -0.44 6.21 15.30
CA SER A 143 -1.59 5.29 15.24
C SER A 143 -2.57 5.49 14.09
N LEU A 144 -2.32 6.41 13.14
CA LEU A 144 -3.25 6.73 12.06
C LEU A 144 -3.61 5.52 11.17
N PRO A 145 -2.65 4.64 10.76
CA PRO A 145 -3.02 3.45 10.00
C PRO A 145 -4.01 2.56 10.76
N SER A 146 -3.82 2.38 12.07
CA SER A 146 -4.70 1.58 12.92
C SER A 146 -6.07 2.24 13.12
N ALA A 147 -6.12 3.57 13.26
CA ALA A 147 -7.38 4.30 13.35
C ALA A 147 -8.20 4.15 12.05
N ILE A 148 -7.55 4.22 10.89
CA ILE A 148 -8.19 4.01 9.58
C ILE A 148 -8.67 2.55 9.42
N GLU A 149 -7.83 1.56 9.77
CA GLU A 149 -8.19 0.13 9.69
C GLU A 149 -9.45 -0.19 10.49
N HIS A 150 -9.60 0.40 11.69
CA HIS A 150 -10.75 0.20 12.56
C HIS A 150 -11.92 1.17 12.31
N GLN A 151 -11.79 2.08 11.33
CA GLN A 151 -12.78 3.13 11.05
C GLN A 151 -13.10 4.03 12.27
N ASP A 152 -12.10 4.28 13.12
CA ASP A 152 -12.22 5.16 14.28
C ASP A 152 -12.12 6.63 13.85
N PHE A 153 -13.20 7.14 13.25
CA PHE A 153 -13.26 8.51 12.74
C PHE A 153 -12.97 9.59 13.80
N PRO A 154 -13.46 9.49 15.05
CA PRO A 154 -13.08 10.43 16.11
C PRO A 154 -11.56 10.48 16.33
N LEU A 155 -10.91 9.32 16.43
CA LEU A 155 -9.45 9.25 16.59
C LEU A 155 -8.71 9.79 15.35
N ILE A 156 -9.20 9.50 14.13
CA ILE A 156 -8.64 10.04 12.88
C ILE A 156 -8.67 11.57 12.92
N GLN A 157 -9.80 12.18 13.27
CA GLN A 157 -9.94 13.64 13.35
C GLN A 157 -9.01 14.24 14.41
N GLN A 158 -8.87 13.61 15.57
CA GLN A 158 -7.92 14.03 16.60
C GLN A 158 -6.48 14.00 16.09
N ILE A 159 -6.08 12.93 15.39
CA ILE A 159 -4.73 12.80 14.83
C ILE A 159 -4.48 13.85 13.74
N LEU A 160 -5.45 14.11 12.86
CA LEU A 160 -5.31 15.13 11.81
C LEU A 160 -5.22 16.55 12.39
N ALA A 161 -6.01 16.86 13.43
CA ALA A 161 -5.90 18.12 14.15
C ALA A 161 -4.51 18.30 14.78
N GLN A 162 -3.98 17.25 15.41
CA GLN A 162 -2.63 17.28 15.96
C GLN A 162 -1.57 17.42 14.86
N ALA A 163 -1.73 16.71 13.75
CA ALA A 163 -0.81 16.81 12.62
C ALA A 163 -0.74 18.24 12.07
N GLN A 164 -1.88 18.94 11.97
CA GLN A 164 -1.93 20.33 11.53
C GLN A 164 -1.11 21.25 12.45
N ILE A 165 -1.15 21.01 13.77
CA ILE A 165 -0.32 21.73 14.75
C ILE A 165 1.16 21.39 14.57
N ASP A 166 1.49 20.11 14.42
CA ASP A 166 2.87 19.63 14.34
C ASP A 166 3.60 20.06 13.06
N ILE A 167 2.88 20.12 11.93
CA ILE A 167 3.48 20.35 10.61
C ILE A 167 3.11 21.68 9.96
N GLY A 168 2.12 22.40 10.48
CA GLY A 168 1.62 23.63 9.89
C GLY A 168 0.86 23.37 8.59
N GLN A 169 1.01 24.24 7.61
CA GLN A 169 0.38 24.11 6.28
C GLN A 169 1.47 23.93 5.21
N PRO A 170 1.91 22.70 4.92
CA PRO A 170 2.85 22.45 3.83
C PRO A 170 2.19 22.70 2.47
N ASP A 171 2.99 22.99 1.45
CA ASP A 171 2.48 23.13 0.07
C ASP A 171 2.19 21.77 -0.58
N ALA A 172 2.78 20.68 -0.06
CA ALA A 172 2.49 19.33 -0.50
C ALA A 172 2.61 18.29 0.64
N ILE A 173 1.73 17.29 0.60
CA ILE A 173 1.74 16.13 1.50
C ILE A 173 1.90 14.85 0.71
N GLY A 174 2.92 14.07 1.06
CA GLY A 174 3.26 12.82 0.40
C GLY A 174 2.81 11.62 1.22
N LEU A 175 1.90 10.80 0.70
CA LEU A 175 1.32 9.68 1.41
C LEU A 175 2.12 8.38 1.16
N SER A 176 3.05 8.05 2.07
CA SER A 176 3.87 6.82 2.04
C SER A 176 3.36 5.74 3.01
N CYS A 177 2.04 5.62 3.11
CA CYS A 177 1.32 4.50 3.72
C CYS A 177 0.03 4.29 2.95
N THR A 178 -0.34 3.03 2.68
CA THR A 178 -1.50 2.70 1.86
C THR A 178 -2.84 3.04 2.52
N HIS A 179 -2.90 3.20 3.84
CA HIS A 179 -4.10 3.67 4.54
C HIS A 179 -4.42 5.14 4.27
N PHE A 180 -3.43 6.02 4.14
CA PHE A 180 -3.68 7.46 4.13
C PHE A 180 -4.51 7.93 2.91
N PRO A 181 -4.32 7.40 1.68
CA PRO A 181 -5.17 7.76 0.55
C PRO A 181 -6.64 7.36 0.71
N LEU A 182 -6.99 6.49 1.67
CA LEU A 182 -8.39 6.15 1.97
C LEU A 182 -9.13 7.29 2.67
N ILE A 183 -8.40 8.16 3.36
CA ILE A 183 -8.94 9.33 4.07
C ILE A 183 -8.47 10.65 3.44
N GLN A 184 -8.05 10.63 2.17
CA GLN A 184 -7.51 11.81 1.48
C GLN A 184 -8.43 13.02 1.58
N SER A 185 -9.75 12.83 1.43
CA SER A 185 -10.73 13.91 1.56
C SER A 185 -10.72 14.55 2.96
N LEU A 186 -10.53 13.76 4.02
CA LEU A 186 -10.40 14.28 5.38
C LEU A 186 -9.06 15.00 5.56
N ILE A 187 -7.96 14.45 5.05
CA ILE A 187 -6.65 15.13 5.07
C ILE A 187 -6.77 16.50 4.41
N GLN A 188 -7.42 16.60 3.24
CA GLN A 188 -7.60 17.86 2.52
C GLN A 188 -8.44 18.89 3.31
N GLN A 189 -9.34 18.46 4.19
CA GLN A 189 -10.09 19.41 5.04
C GLN A 189 -9.20 20.12 6.07
N TYR A 190 -8.17 19.45 6.58
CA TYR A 190 -7.20 20.03 7.51
C TYR A 190 -6.05 20.75 6.80
N PHE A 191 -5.74 20.34 5.56
CA PHE A 191 -4.67 20.88 4.75
C PHE A 191 -5.18 21.32 3.36
N PRO A 192 -6.05 22.34 3.29
CA PRO A 192 -6.81 22.69 2.09
C PRO A 192 -5.91 23.06 0.90
N ASP A 193 -4.80 23.74 1.16
CA ASP A 193 -3.89 24.25 0.14
C ASP A 193 -2.77 23.25 -0.24
N SER A 194 -2.66 22.13 0.49
CA SER A 194 -1.62 21.13 0.25
C SER A 194 -1.95 20.27 -0.97
N VAL A 195 -0.99 20.13 -1.89
CA VAL A 195 -1.08 19.13 -2.97
C VAL A 195 -0.81 17.74 -2.42
N ILE A 196 -1.72 16.79 -2.66
CA ILE A 196 -1.54 15.39 -2.25
C ILE A 196 -0.78 14.61 -3.31
N VAL A 197 0.30 13.94 -2.90
CA VAL A 197 1.09 13.04 -3.73
C VAL A 197 1.04 11.63 -3.14
N GLU A 198 0.57 10.66 -3.92
CA GLU A 198 0.42 9.28 -3.46
C GLU A 198 0.79 8.26 -4.58
N PRO A 199 1.16 7.01 -4.26
CA PRO A 199 1.82 6.11 -5.21
C PRO A 199 0.87 5.24 -6.07
N SER A 200 -0.45 5.26 -5.85
CA SER A 200 -1.38 4.26 -6.38
C SER A 200 -1.43 4.21 -7.91
N LEU A 201 -1.48 5.37 -8.57
CA LEU A 201 -1.47 5.46 -10.03
C LEU A 201 -0.13 4.99 -10.63
N ALA A 202 0.99 5.31 -9.97
CA ALA A 202 2.31 4.86 -10.40
C ALA A 202 2.44 3.33 -10.31
N VAL A 203 1.92 2.73 -9.23
CA VAL A 203 1.87 1.27 -9.09
C VAL A 203 1.00 0.65 -10.17
N ALA A 204 -0.18 1.20 -10.45
CA ALA A 204 -1.06 0.70 -11.51
C ALA A 204 -0.43 0.81 -12.91
N ALA A 205 0.28 1.91 -13.19
CA ALA A 205 1.04 2.06 -14.42
C ALA A 205 2.15 1.00 -14.54
N GLN A 206 2.89 0.73 -13.46
CA GLN A 206 3.92 -0.31 -13.43
C GLN A 206 3.34 -1.70 -13.67
N VAL A 207 2.17 -2.01 -13.10
CA VAL A 207 1.46 -3.27 -13.34
C VAL A 207 1.11 -3.41 -14.82
N LYS A 208 0.50 -2.37 -15.43
CA LYS A 208 0.17 -2.36 -16.86
C LYS A 208 1.41 -2.58 -17.72
N GLN A 209 2.48 -1.86 -17.44
CA GLN A 209 3.73 -1.97 -18.19
C GLN A 209 4.35 -3.37 -18.14
N LEU A 210 4.35 -4.02 -16.96
CA LEU A 210 5.00 -5.32 -16.78
C LEU A 210 4.14 -6.51 -17.20
N LEU A 211 2.82 -6.44 -17.00
CA LEU A 211 1.93 -7.60 -17.15
C LEU A 211 1.03 -7.53 -18.38
N PHE A 212 0.83 -6.33 -18.94
CA PHE A 212 -0.08 -6.08 -20.06
C PHE A 212 0.61 -5.26 -21.15
N PRO A 213 1.68 -5.78 -21.78
CA PRO A 213 2.33 -5.11 -22.91
C PRO A 213 1.35 -4.94 -24.08
N GLN A 214 1.68 -4.04 -25.01
CA GLN A 214 0.80 -3.74 -26.14
C GLN A 214 0.38 -5.02 -26.90
N GLY A 215 -0.92 -5.15 -27.18
CA GLY A 215 -1.50 -6.31 -27.84
C GLY A 215 -2.13 -7.36 -26.90
N TYR A 216 -2.13 -7.15 -25.58
CA TYR A 216 -2.88 -8.01 -24.66
C TYR A 216 -4.39 -7.87 -24.88
N THR A 217 -5.02 -8.88 -25.45
CA THR A 217 -6.49 -8.97 -25.56
C THR A 217 -7.07 -9.75 -24.38
N PRO A 218 -7.98 -9.16 -23.60
CA PRO A 218 -8.68 -9.84 -22.50
C PRO A 218 -9.46 -11.04 -23.03
N SER A 219 -9.40 -12.19 -22.35
CA SER A 219 -10.34 -13.31 -22.61
C SER A 219 -11.30 -13.57 -21.45
N VAL A 220 -11.22 -12.81 -20.36
CA VAL A 220 -11.91 -13.12 -19.11
C VAL A 220 -12.59 -11.90 -18.52
N THR A 221 -13.84 -12.06 -18.09
CA THR A 221 -14.56 -11.10 -17.26
C THR A 221 -13.80 -10.88 -15.94
N PRO A 222 -13.57 -9.63 -15.49
CA PRO A 222 -12.94 -9.36 -14.21
C PRO A 222 -13.68 -10.08 -13.08
N HIS A 223 -12.96 -10.90 -12.32
CA HIS A 223 -13.49 -11.58 -11.16
C HIS A 223 -12.73 -11.10 -9.94
N LEU A 224 -13.44 -10.45 -9.02
CA LEU A 224 -12.87 -9.95 -7.77
C LEU A 224 -13.02 -11.01 -6.68
N HIS A 225 -11.92 -11.33 -6.01
CA HIS A 225 -11.91 -12.21 -4.85
C HIS A 225 -11.22 -11.51 -3.69
N TYR A 226 -11.81 -11.59 -2.50
CA TYR A 226 -11.27 -10.98 -1.29
C TYR A 226 -10.93 -12.07 -0.28
N ILE A 227 -9.72 -12.06 0.25
CA ILE A 227 -9.21 -13.04 1.21
C ILE A 227 -8.62 -12.28 2.38
N SER A 228 -9.06 -12.61 3.61
CA SER A 228 -8.43 -12.15 4.84
C SER A 228 -7.86 -13.32 5.64
N THR A 229 -6.70 -13.13 6.27
CA THR A 229 -6.20 -14.09 7.27
C THR A 229 -6.94 -14.00 8.61
N GLN A 230 -7.79 -12.98 8.78
CA GLN A 230 -8.69 -12.83 9.93
C GLN A 230 -10.14 -13.05 9.51
N SER A 231 -10.72 -14.18 9.92
CA SER A 231 -12.06 -14.61 9.49
C SER A 231 -13.21 -13.70 9.92
N SER A 232 -13.02 -12.87 10.95
CA SER A 232 -14.04 -11.91 11.41
C SER A 232 -14.22 -10.73 10.48
N VAL A 233 -13.29 -10.49 9.53
CA VAL A 233 -13.34 -9.32 8.68
C VAL A 233 -14.04 -9.61 7.35
N ASN A 234 -15.07 -8.83 7.05
CA ASN A 234 -15.75 -8.86 5.76
C ASN A 234 -15.13 -7.83 4.80
N LEU A 235 -14.04 -8.22 4.13
CA LEU A 235 -13.37 -7.37 3.15
C LEU A 235 -14.27 -6.97 1.98
N LYS A 236 -15.24 -7.81 1.59
CA LYS A 236 -16.18 -7.46 0.51
C LYS A 236 -17.06 -6.28 0.91
N LYS A 237 -17.60 -6.28 2.13
CA LYS A 237 -18.37 -5.15 2.67
C LYS A 237 -17.51 -3.90 2.80
N LEU A 238 -16.26 -4.04 3.24
CA LEU A 238 -15.34 -2.90 3.33
C LEU A 238 -14.99 -2.34 1.95
N ALA A 239 -14.85 -3.20 0.94
CA ALA A 239 -14.58 -2.78 -0.44
C ALA A 239 -15.70 -1.88 -0.99
N GLU A 240 -16.97 -2.14 -0.67
CA GLU A 240 -18.11 -1.28 -1.06
C GLU A 240 -18.01 0.16 -0.54
N GLN A 241 -17.21 0.40 0.51
CA GLN A 241 -17.01 1.72 1.09
C GLN A 241 -15.81 2.47 0.49
N TYR A 242 -14.80 1.76 -0.02
CA TYR A 242 -13.49 2.34 -0.39
C TYR A 242 -13.13 2.25 -1.88
N LEU A 243 -13.85 1.43 -2.66
CA LEU A 243 -13.64 1.23 -4.10
C LEU A 243 -14.75 1.88 -4.91
#